data_AF-A0A836F598-F1
#
_entry.id   AF-A0A836F598-F1
#
_cell.length_a   1.000
_cell.length_b   1.000
_cell.length_c   1.000
_cell.angle_alpha   90.00
_cell.angle_beta   90.00
_cell.angle_gamma   90.00
#
_symmetry.space_group_name_H-M   'P 1'
#
loop_
_entity.id
_entity.type
_entity.pdbx_description
1 polymer ?
#
loop_
_entity_poly.entity_id
_entity_poly.type
_entity_poly.pdbx_seq_one_letter_code
_entity_poly.pdbx_strand_id
1 'polypeptide(L)' 'MPLFLVRVIAELNRRSIDFVEGELKLVSGFNVEYFRSVFALIFMAEYGIIVFFLDIYWWVYLLI' A
#
# COMPACT_ATOMS: atom_id res chain seq x y z
N MET A 1 14.16 -1.46 -14.62
CA MET A 1 12.89 -0.71 -14.44
C MET A 1 11.69 -1.60 -14.11
N PRO A 2 11.39 -2.71 -14.82
CA PRO A 2 10.22 -3.53 -14.46
C PRO A 2 10.34 -4.24 -13.11
N LEU A 3 11.54 -4.73 -12.73
CA LEU A 3 11.75 -5.42 -11.44
C LEU A 3 11.53 -4.51 -10.21
N PHE A 4 11.83 -3.21 -10.34
CA PHE A 4 11.61 -2.21 -9.27
C PHE A 4 10.12 -1.97 -9.04
N LEU A 5 9.34 -1.81 -10.12
CA LEU A 5 7.89 -1.67 -10.04
C LEU A 5 7.22 -2.90 -9.42
N VAL A 6 7.68 -4.11 -9.75
CA VAL A 6 7.14 -5.36 -9.15
C VAL A 6 7.42 -5.43 -7.65
N ARG A 7 8.61 -5.01 -7.18
CA ARG A 7 8.91 -4.91 -5.74
C ARG A 7 8.01 -3.90 -5.03
N VAL A 8 7.87 -2.70 -5.59
CA VAL A 8 7.02 -1.64 -5.00
C VAL A 8 5.56 -2.11 -4.91
N ILE A 9 5.02 -2.78 -5.93
CA ILE A 9 3.66 -3.32 -5.89
C ILE A 9 3.50 -4.44 -4.84
N ALA A 10 4.55 -5.25 -4.63
CA ALA A 10 4.54 -6.30 -3.61
C ALA A 10 4.61 -5.74 -2.17
N GLU A 11 5.41 -4.71 -1.93
CA GLU A 11 5.52 -4.04 -0.62
C GLU A 11 4.24 -3.29 -0.23
N LEU A 12 3.47 -2.81 -1.22
CA LEU A 12 2.27 -2.00 -1.02
C LEU A 12 0.99 -2.81 -0.79
N ASN A 13 1.07 -4.15 -0.76
CA ASN A 13 -0.07 -5.07 -0.55
C ASN A 13 -1.33 -4.65 -1.35
N ARG A 14 -1.17 -4.19 -2.60
CA ARG A 14 -2.27 -3.62 -3.40
C ARG A 14 -2.90 -4.67 -4.32
N ARG A 15 -4.24 -4.62 -4.44
CA ARG A 15 -5.22 -5.36 -5.30
C ARG A 15 -4.85 -6.71 -5.94
N SER A 16 -3.68 -6.88 -6.54
CA SER A 16 -3.20 -8.15 -7.08
C SER A 16 -2.40 -8.98 -6.07
N ILE A 17 -1.86 -8.38 -5.01
CA ILE A 17 -1.05 -9.04 -3.95
C ILE A 17 -1.69 -8.85 -2.56
N ASP A 18 -2.90 -8.26 -2.52
CA ASP A 18 -3.64 -7.93 -1.29
C ASP A 18 -4.37 -9.15 -0.67
N PHE A 19 -3.65 -10.24 -0.45
CA PHE A 19 -4.26 -11.48 0.03
C PHE A 19 -4.67 -11.39 1.50
N VAL A 20 -3.79 -10.83 2.34
CA VAL A 20 -4.01 -10.72 3.79
C VAL A 20 -5.18 -9.77 4.10
N GLU A 21 -5.26 -8.60 3.46
CA GLU A 21 -6.36 -7.66 3.74
C GLU A 21 -7.66 -8.05 3.03
N GLY A 22 -7.56 -8.72 1.88
CA GLY A 22 -8.70 -9.29 1.16
C GLY A 22 -9.41 -10.39 1.94
N GLU A 23 -8.66 -11.30 2.58
CA GLU A 23 -9.22 -12.35 3.44
C GLU A 23 -9.82 -11.78 4.74
N LEU A 24 -9.15 -10.79 5.35
CA LEU A 24 -9.68 -10.11 6.54
C LEU A 24 -11.00 -9.37 6.25
N LYS A 25 -11.14 -8.75 5.07
CA LYS A 25 -12.42 -8.17 4.61
C LYS A 25 -13.55 -9.19 4.49
N LEU A 26 -13.24 -10.44 4.09
CA LEU A 26 -14.22 -11.50 3.88
C LEU A 26 -14.71 -12.14 5.18
N VAL A 27 -13.84 -12.26 6.20
CA VAL A 27 -14.15 -13.02 7.42
C VAL A 27 -14.71 -12.15 8.55
N SER A 28 -14.17 -10.95 8.78
CA SER A 28 -14.58 -10.11 9.93
C SER A 28 -15.24 -8.78 9.54
N GLY A 29 -15.21 -8.39 8.26
CA GLY A 29 -15.58 -7.05 7.83
C GLY A 29 -14.58 -6.02 8.36
N PHE A 30 -14.24 -5.03 7.53
CA PHE A 30 -13.27 -4.00 7.90
C PHE A 30 -13.64 -3.34 9.24
N ASN A 31 -12.75 -3.42 10.23
CA ASN A 31 -12.81 -2.68 11.50
C ASN A 31 -13.77 -3.12 12.60
N VAL A 32 -13.91 -4.40 12.90
CA VAL A 32 -14.47 -4.74 14.22
C VAL A 32 -13.44 -4.51 15.34
N GLU A 33 -12.13 -4.53 15.03
CA GLU A 33 -11.05 -4.48 16.04
C GLU A 33 -10.32 -3.12 16.15
N TYR A 34 -10.35 -2.28 15.12
CA TYR A 34 -9.68 -0.97 15.16
C TYR A 34 -10.65 0.17 15.49
N PHE A 35 -10.27 1.02 16.44
CA PHE A 35 -10.93 2.30 16.65
C PHE A 35 -10.88 3.13 15.35
N ARG A 36 -12.01 3.76 14.98
CA ARG A 36 -12.19 4.51 13.71
C ARG A 36 -11.03 5.45 13.33
N SER A 37 -10.36 6.05 14.31
CA SER A 37 -9.24 6.98 14.11
C SER A 37 -7.93 6.27 13.75
N VAL A 38 -7.60 5.18 14.43
CA VAL A 38 -6.38 4.40 14.18
C VAL A 38 -6.45 3.74 12.82
N PHE A 39 -7.62 3.24 12.45
CA PHE A 39 -7.87 2.76 11.11
C PHE A 39 -7.61 3.84 10.04
N ALA A 40 -8.15 5.05 10.22
CA ALA A 40 -7.91 6.14 9.27
C ALA A 40 -6.41 6.49 9.12
N LEU A 41 -5.61 6.37 10.19
CA LEU A 41 -4.17 6.59 10.16
C LEU A 41 -3.42 5.49 9.41
N ILE A 42 -3.84 4.22 9.52
CA ILE A 42 -3.27 3.11 8.76
C ILE A 42 -3.47 3.34 7.26
N PHE A 43 -4.70 3.71 6.84
CA PHE A 43 -4.97 4.07 5.44
C PHE A 43 -4.13 5.26 4.97
N MET A 44 -4.05 6.34 5.77
CA MET A 44 -3.21 7.49 5.42
C MET A 44 -1.73 7.12 5.28
N ALA A 45 -1.21 6.23 6.14
CA ALA A 45 0.17 5.78 6.07
C ALA A 45 0.43 4.96 4.79
N GLU A 46 -0.44 4.02 4.44
CA GLU A 46 -0.34 3.24 3.20
C GLU A 46 -0.36 4.14 1.97
N TYR A 47 -1.29 5.09 1.88
CA TYR A 47 -1.34 6.05 0.78
C TYR A 47 -0.12 6.97 0.75
N GLY A 48 0.40 7.37 1.92
CA GLY A 48 1.62 8.17 2.01
C GLY A 48 2.85 7.44 1.45
N ILE A 49 2.97 6.15 1.72
CA ILE A 49 4.07 5.31 1.21
C ILE A 49 3.96 5.16 -0.32
N ILE A 50 2.75 5.04 -0.88
CA ILE A 50 2.54 5.00 -2.34
C ILE A 50 3.08 6.27 -3.01
N VAL A 51 2.71 7.44 -2.48
CA VAL A 51 3.15 8.74 -3.03
C VAL A 51 4.68 8.87 -2.96
N PHE A 52 5.27 8.50 -1.82
CA PHE A 52 6.72 8.54 -1.62
C PHE A 52 7.49 7.70 -2.65
N PHE A 53 7.04 6.48 -2.94
CA PHE A 53 7.69 5.63 -3.94
C PHE A 53 7.54 6.17 -5.37
N LEU A 54 6.40 6.80 -5.68
CA LEU A 54 6.18 7.44 -6.98
C LEU A 54 7.13 8.64 -7.18
N ASP A 55 7.29 9.47 -6.15
CA ASP A 55 8.21 10.61 -6.20
C ASP A 55 9.66 10.15 -6.40
N ILE A 56 10.11 9.12 -5.66
CA ILE A 56 11.45 8.54 -5.84
C ILE A 56 11.64 7.99 -7.25
N TYR A 57 10.64 7.25 -7.77
CA TYR A 57 10.72 6.69 -9.10
C TYR A 57 10.89 7.78 -10.16
N TRP A 58 10.15 8.87 -10.03
CA TRP A 58 10.22 10.00 -10.94
C TRP A 58 11.57 10.72 -10.86
N TRP A 59 12.08 10.94 -9.65
CA TRP A 59 13.41 11.50 -9.42
C TRP A 59 14.53 10.65 -10.01
N VAL A 60 14.47 9.33 -9.84
CA VAL A 60 15.46 8.39 -10.41
C VAL A 60 15.38 8.34 -11.93
N TYR A 61 14.17 8.41 -12.50
CA TYR A 61 13.98 8.49 -13.96
C TYR A 61 14.54 9.78 -14.55
N LEU A 62 14.45 10.91 -13.84
CA LEU A 62 15.02 12.18 -14.28
C LEU A 62 16.56 12.19 -14.22
N LEU A 63 17.14 11.43 -13.30
CA LEU A 63 18.59 11.33 -13.08
C LEU A 63 19.31 10.40 -14.07
N ILE A 64 18.58 9.62 -14.86
CA ILE A 64 19.09 8.64 -15.84
C ILE A 64 18.73 9.09 -17.25
#